data_AF-A0AA39W430-F1
#
_entry.id   AF-A0AA39W430-F1
#
_cell.length_a   1.000
_cell.length_b   1.000
_cell.length_c   1.000
_cell.angle_alpha   90.00
_cell.angle_beta   90.00
_cell.angle_gamma   90.00
#
_symmetry.space_group_name_H-M   'P 1'
#
loop_
_entity.id
_entity.type
_entity.pdbx_description
1 polymer ?
#
loop_
_entity_poly.entity_id
_entity_poly.type
_entity_poly.pdbx_seq_one_letter_code
_entity_poly.pdbx_strand_id
1 'polypeptide(L)'
;MFGPAAAVLGLSVPYRQPPPLPQGVNGSSGSGSGNLNNGADGNGGTASWSMAFHSMLESILRDGEDMAVMVAYGTIRRHFRRLRHLLDEVTVPRVVVVDAAEGGNVLVDFDPESGEEGLVRISGLRDWSYCVFGDPLLASVFSDEPPPSEEFLAGFNNGNGGKWSSGEEETETETETETSAAGMALNRDLIEDTETAGTRLLLYQMYHATVSIVKEFYRPRTQSSRRELEARKRLTEALARLEQVHEDPKRRHQRPNGEMSPAKRARQDDGGGGG
;
A
#
# COMPACT_ATOMS: atom_id res chain seq x y z
N MET A 1 -15.70 5.75 10.09
CA MET A 1 -14.58 4.84 9.83
C MET A 1 -14.83 4.33 8.43
N PHE A 2 -14.26 5.00 7.44
CA PHE A 2 -14.35 4.60 6.04
C PHE A 2 -12.92 4.22 5.66
N GLY A 3 -12.67 2.91 5.55
CA GLY A 3 -11.47 2.41 4.89
C GLY A 3 -11.58 2.68 3.39
N PRO A 4 -10.47 2.79 2.65
CA PRO A 4 -10.53 2.80 1.21
C PRO A 4 -11.15 1.50 0.71
N ALA A 5 -11.77 1.54 -0.47
CA ALA A 5 -12.19 0.34 -1.18
C ALA A 5 -10.98 -0.62 -1.21
N ALA A 6 -11.15 -1.79 -0.58
CA ALA A 6 -10.10 -2.78 -0.48
C ALA A 6 -9.63 -3.15 -1.90
N ALA A 7 -8.45 -2.68 -2.28
CA ALA A 7 -7.77 -3.17 -3.47
C ALA A 7 -7.21 -4.54 -3.10
N VAL A 8 -7.96 -5.58 -3.43
CA VAL A 8 -7.49 -6.97 -3.31
C VAL A 8 -6.78 -7.31 -4.60
N LEU A 9 -5.46 -7.46 -4.57
CA LEU A 9 -4.75 -8.12 -5.66
C LEU A 9 -5.22 -9.59 -5.71
N GLY A 10 -5.70 -10.01 -6.87
CA GLY A 10 -6.43 -11.27 -7.03
C GLY A 10 -5.57 -12.48 -6.70
N LEU A 11 -5.79 -13.08 -5.54
CA LEU A 11 -5.37 -14.45 -5.28
C LEU A 11 -6.38 -15.39 -5.94
N SER A 12 -5.95 -16.13 -6.95
CA SER A 12 -6.76 -17.16 -7.59
C SER A 12 -7.00 -18.30 -6.59
N VAL A 13 -8.17 -18.30 -5.95
CA VAL A 13 -8.64 -19.43 -5.15
C VAL A 13 -9.87 -20.01 -5.85
N PRO A 14 -9.92 -21.32 -6.17
CA PRO A 14 -11.08 -21.91 -6.84
C PRO A 14 -12.31 -21.86 -5.94
N TYR A 15 -13.33 -21.10 -6.38
CA TYR A 15 -14.61 -20.93 -5.71
C TYR A 15 -15.43 -22.24 -5.72
N ARG A 16 -15.81 -22.74 -4.54
CA ARG A 16 -16.77 -23.84 -4.37
C ARG A 16 -18.16 -23.24 -4.18
N GLN A 17 -19.08 -23.47 -5.12
CA GLN A 17 -20.44 -22.93 -5.08
C GLN A 17 -21.21 -23.37 -3.82
N PRO A 18 -21.82 -22.45 -3.07
CA PRO A 18 -22.81 -22.78 -2.05
C PRO A 18 -24.19 -23.09 -2.69
N PRO A 19 -25.05 -23.87 -2.01
CA PRO A 19 -26.34 -24.32 -2.56
C PRO A 19 -27.38 -23.19 -2.66
N PRO A 20 -28.33 -23.26 -3.60
CA PRO A 20 -29.30 -22.20 -3.84
C PRO A 20 -30.44 -22.17 -2.79
N LEU A 21 -30.81 -20.96 -2.37
CA LEU A 21 -31.98 -20.68 -1.53
C LEU A 21 -33.24 -20.41 -2.39
N PRO A 22 -34.46 -20.63 -1.85
CA PRO A 22 -35.69 -20.67 -2.64
C PRO A 22 -36.24 -19.29 -2.99
N GLN A 23 -36.86 -19.22 -4.18
CA GLN A 23 -37.35 -18.00 -4.82
C GLN A 23 -38.66 -17.48 -4.20
N GLY A 24 -38.70 -16.18 -3.88
CA GLY A 24 -39.89 -15.44 -3.47
C GLY A 24 -40.12 -14.20 -4.33
N VAL A 25 -41.11 -14.30 -5.22
CA VAL A 25 -42.00 -13.31 -5.86
C VAL A 25 -41.67 -11.78 -5.87
N ASN A 26 -41.63 -11.30 -7.11
CA ASN A 26 -41.65 -9.95 -7.70
C ASN A 26 -42.41 -8.81 -6.98
N GLY A 27 -41.77 -7.63 -6.99
CA GLY A 27 -42.39 -6.31 -6.96
C GLY A 27 -41.57 -5.33 -7.82
N SER A 28 -42.19 -4.73 -8.83
CA SER A 28 -41.57 -3.94 -9.92
C SER A 28 -41.68 -2.44 -9.68
N SER A 29 -40.61 -1.67 -9.93
CA SER A 29 -40.54 -0.23 -10.32
C SER A 29 -39.05 0.16 -10.40
N GLY A 30 -38.39 0.28 -11.56
CA GLY A 30 -38.26 1.50 -12.40
C GLY A 30 -37.49 2.60 -11.66
N SER A 31 -36.37 3.20 -12.11
CA SER A 31 -35.67 3.34 -13.39
C SER A 31 -34.30 3.99 -13.09
N GLY A 32 -33.25 3.71 -13.88
CA GLY A 32 -31.97 4.43 -13.79
C GLY A 32 -30.77 3.68 -14.35
N SER A 33 -30.86 3.25 -15.60
CA SER A 33 -29.78 2.54 -16.31
C SER A 33 -28.61 3.48 -16.61
N GLY A 34 -27.48 3.29 -15.93
CA GLY A 34 -26.17 3.80 -16.29
C GLY A 34 -25.24 2.62 -16.56
N ASN A 35 -25.10 2.26 -17.85
CA ASN A 35 -24.27 1.18 -18.36
C ASN A 35 -22.80 1.30 -17.86
N LEU A 36 -22.41 0.45 -16.92
CA LEU A 36 -21.01 0.07 -16.69
C LEU A 36 -20.80 -1.31 -17.32
N ASN A 37 -20.88 -1.37 -18.64
CA ASN A 37 -20.53 -2.58 -19.37
C ASN A 37 -19.18 -2.35 -20.05
N ASN A 38 -18.11 -2.66 -19.32
CA ASN A 38 -16.85 -3.08 -19.92
C ASN A 38 -16.29 -4.20 -19.06
N GLY A 39 -16.07 -5.35 -19.69
CA GLY A 39 -15.89 -6.65 -19.07
C GLY A 39 -14.78 -6.68 -18.01
N ALA A 40 -15.20 -6.95 -16.78
CA ALA A 40 -14.34 -7.52 -15.76
C ALA A 40 -14.73 -8.99 -15.63
N ASP A 41 -13.85 -9.88 -16.08
CA ASP A 41 -13.91 -11.28 -15.70
C ASP A 41 -13.74 -11.36 -14.16
N GLY A 42 -14.87 -11.47 -13.46
CA GLY A 42 -15.06 -12.23 -12.22
C GLY A 42 -14.26 -11.92 -10.94
N ASN A 43 -13.22 -11.08 -10.95
CA ASN A 43 -12.44 -10.81 -9.75
C ASN A 43 -12.08 -9.32 -9.70
N GLY A 44 -12.73 -8.57 -8.81
CA GLY A 44 -12.61 -7.11 -8.66
C GLY A 44 -11.25 -6.59 -8.17
N GLY A 45 -10.15 -7.24 -8.54
CA GLY A 45 -8.79 -6.83 -8.22
C GLY A 45 -8.13 -6.04 -9.34
N THR A 46 -7.13 -5.22 -8.99
CA THR A 46 -6.29 -4.51 -9.96
C THR A 46 -5.15 -5.41 -10.45
N ALA A 47 -4.67 -5.22 -11.68
CA ALA A 47 -3.59 -6.03 -12.25
C ALA A 47 -2.18 -5.70 -11.73
N SER A 48 -1.98 -4.55 -11.08
CA SER A 48 -0.68 -4.18 -10.49
C SER A 48 -0.84 -3.26 -9.28
N TRP A 49 0.21 -3.19 -8.45
CA TRP A 49 0.22 -2.30 -7.29
C TRP A 49 0.15 -0.82 -7.68
N SER A 50 0.76 -0.41 -8.80
CA SER A 50 0.63 0.98 -9.27
C SER A 50 -0.82 1.37 -9.59
N MET A 51 -1.63 0.43 -10.08
CA MET A 51 -3.06 0.68 -10.33
C MET A 51 -3.87 0.72 -9.02
N ALA A 52 -3.62 -0.20 -8.09
CA ALA A 52 -4.23 -0.17 -6.76
C ALA A 52 -3.94 1.16 -6.05
N PHE A 53 -2.68 1.56 -6.00
CA PHE A 53 -2.25 2.79 -5.38
C PHE A 53 -2.78 4.03 -6.10
N HIS A 54 -2.87 4.01 -7.44
CA HIS A 54 -3.54 5.08 -8.19
C HIS A 54 -5.00 5.25 -7.74
N SER A 55 -5.75 4.16 -7.59
CA SER A 55 -7.14 4.22 -7.13
C SER A 55 -7.26 4.78 -5.71
N MET A 56 -6.37 4.39 -4.80
CA MET A 56 -6.33 4.94 -3.42
C MET A 56 -5.95 6.42 -3.40
N LEU A 57 -4.99 6.83 -4.23
CA LEU A 57 -4.59 8.23 -4.34
C LEU A 57 -5.69 9.09 -4.96
N GLU A 58 -6.29 8.64 -6.07
CA GLU A 58 -7.36 9.41 -6.70
C GLU A 58 -8.64 9.46 -5.85
N SER A 59 -8.93 8.45 -5.03
CA SER A 59 -10.08 8.52 -4.13
C SER A 59 -9.91 9.68 -3.14
N ILE A 60 -8.74 9.80 -2.50
CA ILE A 60 -8.51 10.89 -1.54
C ILE A 60 -8.40 12.27 -2.21
N LEU A 61 -7.87 12.34 -3.44
CA LEU A 61 -7.83 13.60 -4.18
C LEU A 61 -9.23 14.07 -4.57
N ARG A 62 -10.11 13.15 -5.00
CA ARG A 62 -11.51 13.47 -5.28
C ARG A 62 -12.25 13.92 -4.02
N ASP A 63 -12.06 13.21 -2.91
CA ASP A 63 -12.60 13.59 -1.61
C ASP A 63 -12.16 15.02 -1.21
N GLY A 64 -10.90 15.38 -1.47
CA GLY A 64 -10.39 16.72 -1.25
C GLY A 64 -11.02 17.77 -2.19
N GLU A 65 -11.17 17.44 -3.47
CA GLU A 65 -11.78 18.31 -4.49
C GLU A 65 -13.26 18.59 -4.16
N ASP A 66 -14.03 17.56 -3.80
CA ASP A 66 -15.44 17.65 -3.42
C ASP A 66 -15.63 18.51 -2.16
N MET A 67 -14.65 18.49 -1.25
CA MET A 67 -14.63 19.31 -0.04
C MET A 67 -13.97 20.69 -0.24
N ALA A 68 -13.58 21.04 -1.47
CA ALA A 68 -12.87 22.27 -1.82
C ALA A 68 -11.58 22.51 -1.00
N VAL A 69 -10.90 21.44 -0.60
CA VAL A 69 -9.63 21.52 0.13
C VAL A 69 -8.56 22.05 -0.80
N MET A 70 -7.85 23.11 -0.40
CA MET A 70 -6.78 23.70 -1.21
C MET A 70 -5.49 22.89 -1.06
N VAL A 71 -5.14 22.04 -2.03
CA VAL A 71 -3.84 21.35 -2.13
C VAL A 71 -3.29 21.36 -3.56
N ALA A 72 -2.03 20.98 -3.75
CA ALA A 72 -1.35 20.97 -5.03
C ALA A 72 -1.73 19.76 -5.92
N TYR A 73 -3.03 19.57 -6.19
CA TYR A 73 -3.58 18.41 -6.92
C TYR A 73 -2.85 18.09 -8.23
N GLY A 74 -2.62 19.11 -9.06
CA GLY A 74 -1.94 18.94 -10.35
C GLY A 74 -0.51 18.44 -10.20
N THR A 75 0.21 18.95 -9.21
CA THR A 75 1.59 18.54 -8.88
C THR A 75 1.61 17.11 -8.36
N ILE A 76 0.72 16.75 -7.44
CA ILE A 76 0.58 15.38 -6.91
C ILE A 76 0.36 14.38 -8.05
N ARG A 77 -0.63 14.62 -8.91
CA ARG A 77 -0.94 13.77 -10.06
C ARG A 77 0.22 13.69 -11.05
N ARG A 78 0.96 14.78 -11.26
CA ARG A 78 2.15 14.81 -12.11
C ARG A 78 3.25 13.90 -11.57
N HIS A 79 3.62 14.03 -10.29
CA HIS A 79 4.66 13.18 -9.69
C HIS A 79 4.25 11.70 -9.72
N PHE A 80 3.00 11.41 -9.35
CA PHE A 80 2.50 10.05 -9.41
C PHE A 80 2.61 9.46 -10.82
N ARG A 81 2.10 10.14 -11.86
CA ARG A 81 2.17 9.65 -13.25
C ARG A 81 3.59 9.41 -13.74
N ARG A 82 4.54 10.25 -13.29
CA ARG A 82 5.96 10.13 -13.63
C ARG A 82 6.54 8.85 -13.01
N LEU A 83 6.36 8.67 -11.71
CA LEU A 83 7.07 7.65 -10.93
C LEU A 83 6.28 6.34 -10.71
N ARG A 84 5.01 6.27 -11.13
CA ARG A 84 4.12 5.12 -10.86
C ARG A 84 4.66 3.76 -11.30
N HIS A 85 5.49 3.72 -12.33
CA HIS A 85 6.03 2.47 -12.86
C HIS A 85 6.95 1.77 -11.85
N LEU A 86 7.59 2.53 -10.94
CA LEU A 86 8.41 1.98 -9.86
C LEU A 86 7.59 1.25 -8.79
N LEU A 87 6.28 1.47 -8.76
CA LEU A 87 5.37 0.71 -7.89
C LEU A 87 5.02 -0.66 -8.49
N ASP A 88 5.25 -0.89 -9.79
CA ASP A 88 4.98 -2.19 -10.42
C ASP A 88 6.06 -3.25 -10.08
N GLU A 89 7.15 -2.84 -9.42
CA GLU A 89 8.19 -3.72 -8.84
C GLU A 89 7.66 -4.49 -7.62
N VAL A 90 6.54 -4.06 -7.04
CA VAL A 90 5.86 -4.78 -5.95
C VAL A 90 4.95 -5.82 -6.57
N THR A 91 5.38 -7.08 -6.54
CA THR A 91 4.69 -8.22 -7.15
C THR A 91 4.05 -9.14 -6.12
N VAL A 92 4.55 -9.15 -4.89
CA VAL A 92 4.06 -9.97 -3.78
C VAL A 92 3.34 -9.09 -2.75
N PRO A 93 1.99 -9.02 -2.79
CA PRO A 93 1.25 -8.25 -1.80
C PRO A 93 1.37 -8.84 -0.40
N ARG A 94 1.60 -7.98 0.58
CA ARG A 94 1.59 -8.32 2.01
C ARG A 94 0.44 -7.59 2.71
N VAL A 95 -0.09 -8.15 3.80
CA VAL A 95 -1.10 -7.45 4.61
C VAL A 95 -0.41 -6.29 5.32
N VAL A 96 -0.89 -5.09 5.08
CA VAL A 96 -0.38 -3.86 5.69
C VAL A 96 -1.51 -3.20 6.46
N VAL A 97 -1.34 -3.09 7.77
CA VAL A 97 -2.19 -2.23 8.61
C VAL A 97 -1.55 -0.84 8.59
N VAL A 98 -2.11 0.07 7.79
CA VAL A 98 -1.41 1.29 7.38
C VAL A 98 -1.09 2.19 8.57
N ASP A 99 -1.96 2.26 9.56
CA ASP A 99 -1.86 3.10 10.76
C ASP A 99 -1.60 2.29 12.05
N ALA A 100 -1.04 1.07 11.94
CA ALA A 100 -0.79 0.22 13.11
C ALA A 100 0.11 0.87 14.17
N ALA A 101 1.07 1.69 13.76
CA ALA A 101 2.00 2.35 14.67
C ALA A 101 1.45 3.65 15.30
N GLU A 102 0.24 4.10 14.94
CA GLU A 102 -0.36 5.26 15.58
C GLU A 102 -0.68 4.92 17.04
N GLY A 103 -0.35 5.81 17.99
CA GLY A 103 -0.46 5.52 19.43
C GLY A 103 -1.88 5.17 19.91
N GLY A 104 -2.92 5.47 19.12
CA GLY A 104 -4.30 5.02 19.38
C GLY A 104 -4.58 3.57 18.98
N ASN A 105 -3.73 2.96 18.16
CA ASN A 105 -3.91 1.65 17.53
C ASN A 105 -3.04 0.56 18.17
N VAL A 106 -2.11 0.90 19.05
CA VAL A 106 -1.30 -0.09 19.80
C VAL A 106 -1.84 -0.24 21.22
N LEU A 107 -2.14 -1.47 21.62
CA LEU A 107 -2.40 -1.82 23.02
C LEU A 107 -1.11 -2.32 23.64
N VAL A 108 -0.79 -1.78 24.82
CA VAL A 108 0.37 -2.16 25.61
C VAL A 108 -0.09 -2.69 26.96
N ASP A 109 0.60 -3.72 27.43
CA ASP A 109 0.48 -4.26 28.77
C ASP A 109 1.71 -3.80 29.57
N PHE A 110 1.48 -3.48 30.83
CA PHE A 110 2.51 -3.04 31.76
C PHE A 110 2.52 -4.04 32.90
N ASP A 111 3.64 -4.76 33.08
CA ASP A 111 3.83 -5.60 34.24
C ASP A 111 4.56 -4.80 35.33
N PRO A 112 3.85 -4.35 36.39
CA PRO A 112 4.47 -3.59 37.47
C PRO A 112 5.26 -4.48 38.45
N GLU A 113 5.11 -5.82 38.39
CA GLU A 113 5.73 -6.76 39.32
C GLU A 113 7.04 -7.37 38.78
N SER A 114 7.30 -7.27 37.47
CA SER A 114 8.61 -7.59 36.89
C SER A 114 9.63 -6.54 37.36
N GLY A 115 10.45 -6.87 38.34
CA GLY A 115 11.42 -5.98 39.00
C GLY A 115 12.57 -5.43 38.13
N GLU A 116 12.47 -5.53 36.80
CA GLU A 116 13.31 -4.81 35.84
C GLU A 116 12.45 -3.73 35.20
N GLU A 117 12.93 -2.47 35.18
CA GLU A 117 12.25 -1.27 34.66
C GLU A 117 11.05 -1.56 33.74
N GLY A 118 9.85 -1.65 34.36
CA GLY A 118 8.56 -2.04 33.78
C GLY A 118 8.55 -2.44 32.31
N LEU A 119 8.71 -3.73 32.02
CA LEU A 119 8.66 -4.27 30.67
C LEU A 119 7.32 -3.91 30.01
N VAL A 120 7.37 -3.05 28.98
CA VAL A 120 6.20 -2.68 28.18
C VAL A 120 6.06 -3.69 27.05
N ARG A 121 4.96 -4.46 27.04
CA ARG A 121 4.71 -5.47 26.00
C ARG A 121 3.54 -5.06 25.13
N ILE A 122 3.69 -5.12 23.81
CA ILE A 122 2.54 -4.99 22.91
C ILE A 122 1.59 -6.17 23.14
N SER A 123 0.37 -5.87 23.55
CA SER A 123 -0.66 -6.85 23.87
C SER A 123 -1.73 -6.98 22.80
N GLY A 124 -1.82 -6.01 21.88
CA GLY A 124 -2.73 -6.10 20.74
C GLY A 124 -2.69 -4.89 19.81
N LEU A 125 -3.42 -5.02 18.69
CA LEU A 125 -3.68 -3.95 17.74
C LEU A 125 -5.16 -3.61 17.73
N ARG A 126 -5.47 -2.32 17.74
CA ARG A 126 -6.80 -1.75 17.60
C ARG A 126 -6.93 -1.20 16.18
N ASP A 127 -8.16 -1.26 15.65
CA ASP A 127 -8.56 -0.72 14.35
C ASP A 127 -7.91 -1.42 13.14
N TRP A 128 -8.62 -2.41 12.60
CA TRP A 128 -8.25 -3.12 11.38
C TRP A 128 -8.95 -2.53 10.13
N SER A 129 -9.61 -1.39 10.26
CA SER A 129 -10.42 -0.82 9.17
C SER A 129 -9.57 -0.27 8.02
N TYR A 130 -8.29 -0.02 8.27
CA TYR A 130 -7.35 0.50 7.28
C TYR A 130 -6.24 -0.50 6.93
N CYS A 131 -6.67 -1.71 6.56
CA CYS A 131 -5.79 -2.76 6.06
C CYS A 131 -5.84 -2.87 4.53
N VAL A 132 -4.69 -3.07 3.91
CA VAL A 132 -4.57 -3.31 2.46
C VAL A 132 -3.62 -4.47 2.17
N PHE A 133 -3.79 -5.13 1.03
CA PHE A 133 -2.81 -6.07 0.48
C PHE A 133 -1.91 -5.30 -0.48
N GLY A 134 -0.65 -5.06 -0.11
CA GLY A 134 0.23 -4.17 -0.86
C GLY A 134 1.68 -4.16 -0.39
N ASP A 135 2.36 -3.05 -0.68
CA ASP A 135 3.75 -2.79 -0.31
C ASP A 135 3.86 -2.49 1.20
N PRO A 136 4.66 -3.23 2.00
CA PRO A 136 4.87 -2.94 3.41
C PRO A 136 5.35 -1.51 3.71
N LEU A 137 6.08 -0.90 2.77
CA LEU A 137 6.55 0.49 2.92
C LEU A 137 5.40 1.51 2.93
N LEU A 138 4.17 1.11 2.58
CA LEU A 138 2.99 1.96 2.71
C LEU A 138 2.62 2.24 4.17
N ALA A 139 3.07 1.44 5.14
CA ALA A 139 2.76 1.70 6.55
C ALA A 139 3.24 3.11 6.98
N SER A 140 2.41 3.83 7.72
CA SER A 140 2.63 5.24 8.07
C SER A 140 3.91 5.45 8.88
N VAL A 141 4.34 4.44 9.64
CA VAL A 141 5.58 4.45 10.42
C VAL A 141 6.81 4.83 9.58
N PHE A 142 6.84 4.41 8.30
CA PHE A 142 7.94 4.72 7.39
C PHE A 142 7.83 6.12 6.75
N SER A 143 6.72 6.81 7.00
CA SER A 143 6.42 8.14 6.45
C SER A 143 6.48 9.26 7.49
N ASP A 144 6.55 8.90 8.77
CA ASP A 144 6.64 9.85 9.86
C ASP A 144 8.08 10.37 10.03
N GLU A 145 8.19 11.59 10.56
CA GLU A 145 9.45 12.16 11.03
C GLU A 145 9.38 12.30 12.56
N PRO A 146 10.40 11.83 13.32
CA PRO A 146 11.62 11.17 12.85
C PRO A 146 11.36 9.78 12.21
N PRO A 147 12.29 9.27 11.38
CA PRO A 147 12.16 7.93 10.80
C PRO A 147 12.05 6.85 11.88
N PRO A 148 11.62 5.62 11.51
CA PRO A 148 11.57 4.49 12.44
C PRO A 148 12.90 4.30 13.18
N SER A 149 12.82 3.98 14.46
CA SER A 149 14.02 3.75 15.28
C SER A 149 14.77 2.50 14.82
N GLU A 150 16.04 2.40 15.18
CA GLU A 150 16.88 1.24 14.86
C GLU A 150 16.31 -0.05 15.45
N GLU A 151 15.73 0.02 16.65
CA GLU A 151 15.10 -1.13 17.32
C GLU A 151 13.82 -1.57 16.58
N PHE A 152 13.04 -0.61 16.08
CA PHE A 152 11.87 -0.93 15.24
C PHE A 152 12.31 -1.64 13.96
N LEU A 153 13.33 -1.11 13.27
CA LEU A 153 13.85 -1.70 12.03
C LEU A 153 14.47 -3.07 12.27
N ALA A 154 15.19 -3.27 13.38
CA ALA A 154 15.73 -4.57 13.77
C ALA A 154 14.59 -5.60 13.96
N GLY A 155 13.54 -5.24 14.68
CA GLY A 155 12.36 -6.09 14.87
C GLY A 155 11.61 -6.37 13.57
N PHE A 156 11.43 -5.35 12.72
CA PHE A 156 10.78 -5.46 11.41
C PHE A 156 11.56 -6.40 10.47
N ASN A 157 12.88 -6.23 10.39
CA ASN A 157 13.74 -7.01 9.50
C ASN A 157 13.92 -8.46 9.96
N ASN A 158 13.68 -8.78 11.23
CA ASN A 158 13.79 -10.15 11.70
C ASN A 158 12.65 -11.07 11.20
N GLY A 159 11.71 -10.54 10.40
CA GLY A 159 10.93 -11.23 9.35
C GLY A 159 9.95 -12.33 9.74
N ASN A 160 10.10 -12.93 10.92
CA ASN A 160 9.49 -14.22 11.23
C ASN A 160 8.76 -14.24 12.57
N GLY A 161 8.48 -13.06 13.14
CA GLY A 161 8.00 -12.94 14.51
C GLY A 161 8.94 -13.70 15.42
N GLY A 162 10.18 -13.21 15.50
CA GLY A 162 11.28 -13.87 16.21
C GLY A 162 10.72 -14.61 17.41
N LYS A 163 10.86 -15.95 17.40
CA LYS A 163 10.56 -16.76 18.57
C LYS A 163 11.16 -15.97 19.73
N TRP A 164 10.33 -15.50 20.65
CA TRP A 164 10.83 -15.07 21.94
C TRP A 164 11.40 -16.35 22.55
N SER A 165 12.68 -16.63 22.26
CA SER A 165 13.38 -17.74 22.84
C SER A 165 13.53 -17.36 24.30
N SER A 166 12.64 -17.92 25.12
CA SER A 166 12.96 -18.13 26.53
C SER A 166 14.19 -19.04 26.56
N GLY A 167 15.38 -18.44 26.38
CA GLY A 167 16.70 -19.07 26.38
C GLY A 167 16.79 -20.39 25.63
N GLU A 168 17.05 -20.38 24.32
CA GLU A 168 17.71 -21.49 23.63
C GLU A 168 18.22 -21.02 22.26
N GLU A 169 19.39 -21.56 21.89
CA GLU A 169 20.38 -21.13 20.89
C GLU A 169 19.86 -20.37 19.65
N GLU A 170 20.51 -19.21 19.42
CA GLU A 170 20.44 -18.42 18.20
C GLU A 170 21.00 -19.21 17.02
N THR A 171 20.15 -19.88 16.26
CA THR A 171 20.50 -20.19 14.86
C THR A 171 20.46 -18.89 14.07
N GLU A 172 21.64 -18.36 13.78
CA GLU A 172 21.88 -17.23 12.87
C GLU A 172 21.37 -17.58 11.46
N THR A 173 20.08 -17.42 11.20
CA THR A 173 19.62 -17.19 9.83
C THR A 173 20.01 -15.76 9.47
N GLU A 174 21.11 -15.62 8.73
CA GLU A 174 21.54 -14.35 8.15
C GLU A 174 20.41 -13.78 7.28
N THR A 175 19.60 -12.90 7.84
CA THR A 175 18.63 -12.12 7.06
C THR A 175 19.40 -11.13 6.21
N GLU A 176 19.38 -11.30 4.88
CA GLU A 176 20.01 -10.36 3.95
C GLU A 176 19.29 -9.01 4.00
N THR A 177 19.83 -8.08 4.80
CA THR A 177 19.37 -6.69 4.85
C THR A 177 20.22 -5.82 3.93
N GLU A 178 19.57 -4.98 3.14
CA GLU A 178 20.26 -3.97 2.33
C GLU A 178 19.90 -2.56 2.79
N THR A 179 20.89 -1.67 2.76
CA THR A 179 20.67 -0.24 3.01
C THR A 179 20.02 0.37 1.78
N SER A 180 18.75 0.73 1.90
CA SER A 180 18.02 1.47 0.86
C SER A 180 18.67 2.82 0.58
N ALA A 181 18.34 3.44 -0.56
CA ALA A 181 18.76 4.81 -0.89
C ALA A 181 18.35 5.86 0.16
N ALA A 182 17.38 5.53 1.02
CA ALA A 182 16.94 6.36 2.15
C ALA A 182 17.76 6.13 3.44
N GLY A 183 18.80 5.28 3.42
CA GLY A 183 19.63 4.97 4.58
C GLY A 183 19.02 3.97 5.56
N MET A 184 17.86 3.39 5.24
CA MET A 184 17.22 2.36 6.09
C MET A 184 17.66 0.96 5.66
N ALA A 185 18.08 0.14 6.62
CA ALA A 185 18.28 -1.29 6.42
C ALA A 185 16.93 -1.98 6.24
N LEU A 186 16.70 -2.63 5.10
CA LEU A 186 15.45 -3.29 4.75
C LEU A 186 15.72 -4.76 4.42
N ASN A 187 14.92 -5.66 5.01
CA ASN A 187 14.95 -7.08 4.68
C ASN A 187 14.40 -7.31 3.26
N ARG A 188 15.20 -7.96 2.39
CA ARG A 188 14.85 -8.25 0.99
C ARG A 188 13.72 -9.25 0.82
N ASP A 189 13.52 -10.14 1.78
CA ASP A 189 12.37 -11.04 1.78
C ASP A 189 11.09 -10.25 1.93
N LEU A 190 11.10 -9.21 2.79
CA LEU A 190 9.93 -8.38 3.06
C LEU A 190 9.69 -7.30 2.01
N ILE A 191 10.77 -6.69 1.51
CA ILE A 191 10.73 -5.49 0.66
C ILE A 191 11.33 -5.79 -0.71
N GLU A 192 10.47 -5.87 -1.72
CA GLU A 192 10.88 -6.02 -3.12
C GLU A 192 11.59 -4.75 -3.63
N ASP A 193 12.60 -4.90 -4.48
CA ASP A 193 13.37 -3.80 -5.10
C ASP A 193 13.76 -2.66 -4.11
N THR A 194 14.75 -2.95 -3.28
CA THR A 194 15.34 -2.04 -2.28
C THR A 194 15.95 -0.77 -2.90
N GLU A 195 16.34 -0.81 -4.18
CA GLU A 195 16.86 0.35 -4.89
C GLU A 195 15.76 1.41 -5.12
N THR A 196 14.55 0.99 -5.50
CA THR A 196 13.43 1.91 -5.74
C THR A 196 12.63 2.24 -4.49
N ALA A 197 12.86 1.54 -3.38
CA ALA A 197 12.19 1.73 -2.09
C ALA A 197 12.15 3.20 -1.64
N GLY A 198 13.26 3.93 -1.79
CA GLY A 198 13.32 5.36 -1.44
C GLY A 198 12.31 6.21 -2.20
N THR A 199 12.09 5.93 -3.49
CA THR A 199 11.08 6.64 -4.29
C THR A 199 9.67 6.22 -3.92
N ARG A 200 9.45 4.93 -3.65
CA ARG A 200 8.14 4.43 -3.20
C ARG A 200 7.73 5.08 -1.88
N LEU A 201 8.66 5.19 -0.92
CA LEU A 201 8.45 5.90 0.33
C LEU A 201 8.03 7.35 0.14
N LEU A 202 8.68 8.09 -0.78
CA LEU A 202 8.29 9.47 -1.07
C LEU A 202 6.87 9.57 -1.66
N LEU A 203 6.45 8.60 -2.50
CA LEU A 203 5.08 8.53 -3.01
C LEU A 203 4.08 8.25 -1.88
N TYR A 204 4.41 7.37 -0.93
CA TYR A 204 3.58 7.08 0.22
C TYR A 204 3.51 8.26 1.21
N GLN A 205 4.63 8.95 1.46
CA GLN A 205 4.66 10.19 2.26
C GLN A 205 3.74 11.26 1.67
N MET A 206 3.81 11.48 0.35
CA MET A 206 2.91 12.39 -0.36
C MET A 206 1.43 11.99 -0.18
N TYR A 207 1.13 10.69 -0.28
CA TYR A 207 -0.21 10.15 -0.08
C TYR A 207 -0.70 10.35 1.37
N HIS A 208 0.07 9.94 2.36
CA HIS A 208 -0.29 10.07 3.78
C HIS A 208 -0.46 11.52 4.22
N ALA A 209 0.38 12.42 3.73
CA ALA A 209 0.23 13.85 3.98
C ALA A 209 -1.07 14.38 3.36
N THR A 210 -1.42 13.95 2.14
CA THR A 210 -2.69 14.30 1.49
C THR A 210 -3.89 13.79 2.29
N VAL A 211 -3.86 12.51 2.67
CA VAL A 211 -4.88 11.89 3.55
C VAL A 211 -5.04 12.67 4.85
N SER A 212 -3.92 13.04 5.48
CA SER A 212 -3.92 13.78 6.74
C SER A 212 -4.54 15.17 6.60
N ILE A 213 -4.26 15.89 5.51
CA ILE A 213 -4.89 17.20 5.24
C ILE A 213 -6.39 17.00 5.03
N VAL A 214 -6.80 16.14 4.10
CA VAL A 214 -8.21 15.96 3.74
C VAL A 214 -9.04 15.46 4.92
N LYS A 215 -8.50 14.57 5.76
CA LYS A 215 -9.17 14.05 6.98
C LYS A 215 -9.58 15.17 7.95
N GLU A 216 -8.83 16.26 8.05
CA GLU A 216 -9.15 17.38 8.95
C GLU A 216 -10.43 18.12 8.53
N PHE A 217 -10.80 18.09 7.25
CA PHE A 217 -12.00 18.75 6.72
C PHE A 217 -13.27 17.90 6.89
N TYR A 218 -13.15 16.59 7.09
CA TYR A 218 -14.30 15.70 7.33
C TYR A 218 -14.81 15.77 8.78
N ARG A 219 -13.91 15.91 9.75
CA ARG A 219 -14.24 16.06 11.17
C ARG A 219 -13.23 16.98 11.84
N PRO A 220 -13.45 18.30 11.81
CA PRO A 220 -12.60 19.24 12.54
C PRO A 220 -12.51 18.85 14.02
N ARG A 221 -11.30 18.62 14.51
CA ARG A 221 -10.98 18.37 15.93
C ARG A 221 -10.41 19.62 16.58
N THR A 222 -10.31 19.64 17.92
CA THR A 222 -9.79 20.78 18.70
C THR A 222 -8.37 21.24 18.33
N GLN A 223 -7.59 20.41 17.63
CA GLN A 223 -6.24 20.72 17.15
C GLN A 223 -6.11 20.62 15.61
N SER A 224 -7.24 20.79 14.91
CA SER A 224 -7.32 20.55 13.46
C SER A 224 -6.37 21.44 12.67
N SER A 225 -6.33 22.74 12.97
CA SER A 225 -5.46 23.70 12.26
C SER A 225 -3.97 23.39 12.42
N ARG A 226 -3.53 22.91 13.59
CA ARG A 226 -2.12 22.55 13.83
C ARG A 226 -1.75 21.28 13.07
N ARG A 227 -2.57 20.23 13.18
CA ARG A 227 -2.34 18.95 12.49
C ARG A 227 -2.38 19.12 10.98
N GLU A 228 -3.31 19.93 10.48
CA GLU A 228 -3.39 20.32 9.08
C GLU A 228 -2.12 21.04 8.63
N LEU A 229 -1.65 22.04 9.38
CA LEU A 229 -0.43 22.78 9.05
C LEU A 229 0.81 21.87 9.00
N GLU A 230 0.95 20.96 9.97
CA GLU A 230 2.01 19.96 9.99
C GLU A 230 1.92 19.02 8.77
N ALA A 231 0.71 18.55 8.42
CA ALA A 231 0.50 17.72 7.24
C ALA A 231 0.81 18.47 5.93
N ARG A 232 0.49 19.75 5.83
CA ARG A 232 0.84 20.62 4.69
C ARG A 232 2.35 20.80 4.56
N LYS A 233 3.06 20.96 5.68
CA LYS A 233 4.52 21.02 5.70
C LYS A 233 5.13 19.73 5.15
N ARG A 234 4.69 18.57 5.66
CA ARG A 234 5.13 17.25 5.17
C ARG A 234 4.84 17.05 3.68
N LEU A 235 3.64 17.44 3.22
CA LEU A 235 3.31 17.36 1.80
C LEU A 235 4.27 18.20 0.95
N THR A 236 4.57 19.42 1.39
CA THR A 236 5.49 20.32 0.68
C THR A 236 6.89 19.73 0.60
N GLU A 237 7.38 19.14 1.69
CA GLU A 237 8.70 18.49 1.75
C GLU A 237 8.75 17.23 0.86
N ALA A 238 7.71 16.38 0.91
CA ALA A 238 7.62 15.20 0.06
C ALA A 238 7.60 15.57 -1.43
N LEU A 239 6.83 16.58 -1.83
CA LEU A 239 6.80 17.07 -3.21
C LEU A 239 8.16 17.64 -3.65
N ALA A 240 8.84 18.38 -2.77
CA ALA A 240 10.17 18.92 -3.05
C ALA A 240 11.21 17.80 -3.25
N ARG A 241 11.17 16.74 -2.42
CA ARG A 241 12.03 15.55 -2.58
C ARG A 241 11.68 14.77 -3.85
N LEU A 242 10.40 14.60 -4.17
CA LEU A 242 9.95 13.93 -5.39
C LEU A 242 10.42 14.65 -6.66
N GLU A 243 10.48 15.98 -6.68
CA GLU A 243 10.98 16.74 -7.84
C GLU A 243 12.45 16.44 -8.14
N GLN A 244 13.26 16.11 -7.12
CA GLN A 244 14.68 15.78 -7.29
C GLN A 244 14.93 14.35 -7.79
N VAL A 245 13.91 13.48 -7.75
CA VAL A 245 14.04 12.11 -8.25
C VAL A 245 14.07 12.11 -9.78
N HIS A 246 15.20 11.74 -10.36
CA HIS A 246 15.36 11.58 -11.81
C HIS A 246 14.88 10.19 -12.27
N GLU A 247 14.22 10.12 -13.42
CA GLU A 247 13.78 8.84 -14.00
C GLU A 247 14.95 8.13 -14.71
N ASP A 248 15.10 6.82 -14.47
CA ASP A 248 15.92 5.98 -15.34
C ASP A 248 15.09 5.53 -16.55
N PRO A 249 15.42 5.96 -17.79
CA PRO A 249 14.68 5.59 -18.98
C PRO A 249 14.62 4.08 -19.23
N LYS A 250 15.56 3.30 -18.67
CA LYS A 250 15.57 1.83 -18.79
C LYS A 250 14.43 1.18 -18.01
N ARG A 251 14.18 1.65 -16.79
CA ARG A 251 13.13 1.11 -15.90
C ARG A 251 11.72 1.42 -16.39
N ARG A 252 11.52 2.54 -17.10
CA ARG A 252 10.22 2.90 -17.70
C ARG A 252 9.73 1.92 -18.78
N HIS A 253 10.65 1.20 -19.43
CA HIS A 253 10.34 0.27 -20.54
C HIS A 253 10.30 -1.19 -20.12
N GLN A 254 10.64 -1.51 -18.87
CA GLN A 254 10.59 -2.85 -18.33
C GLN A 254 9.12 -3.21 -18.08
N ARG A 255 8.41 -3.56 -19.16
CA ARG A 255 7.07 -4.12 -19.07
C ARG A 255 7.14 -5.43 -18.28
N PRO A 256 6.08 -5.79 -17.53
CA PRO A 256 5.99 -7.11 -16.93
C PRO A 256 6.10 -8.15 -18.04
N ASN A 257 7.15 -8.97 -17.99
CA ASN A 257 7.26 -10.15 -18.84
C ASN A 257 6.19 -11.14 -18.39
N GLY A 258 5.03 -11.11 -19.04
CA GLY A 258 3.93 -12.03 -18.71
C GLY A 258 2.88 -12.22 -19.80
N GLU A 259 2.64 -11.22 -20.66
CA GLU A 259 1.62 -11.34 -21.71
C GLU A 259 2.25 -11.12 -23.09
N MET A 260 2.49 -12.24 -23.79
CA MET A 260 2.79 -12.21 -25.22
C MET A 260 1.70 -11.45 -25.96
N SER A 261 2.08 -10.41 -26.70
CA SER A 261 1.18 -9.71 -27.64
C SER A 261 0.42 -10.73 -28.51
N PRO A 262 -0.92 -10.61 -28.67
CA PRO A 262 -1.72 -11.51 -29.51
C PRO A 262 -1.27 -11.54 -30.97
N ALA A 263 -0.52 -10.51 -31.39
CA ALA A 263 0.00 -10.33 -32.74
C ALA A 263 1.01 -11.40 -33.20
N LYS A 264 1.44 -12.33 -32.33
CA LYS A 264 2.43 -13.36 -32.72
C LYS A 264 1.87 -14.78 -32.88
N ARG A 265 0.54 -14.99 -32.74
CA ARG A 265 -0.08 -16.32 -32.89
C ARG A 265 -0.66 -16.65 -34.27
N ALA A 266 -0.46 -15.81 -35.28
CA ALA A 266 -1.04 -16.07 -36.60
C ALA A 266 -0.08 -15.77 -37.75
N ARG A 267 1.09 -16.44 -37.79
CA ARG A 267 1.89 -16.64 -39.01
C ARG A 267 2.78 -17.90 -38.91
N GLN A 268 2.16 -19.06 -38.71
CA GLN A 268 2.78 -20.34 -39.05
C GLN A 268 1.70 -21.41 -39.07
N ASP A 269 0.97 -21.50 -40.17
CA ASP A 269 0.69 -22.78 -40.82
C ASP A 269 0.16 -22.52 -42.23
N ASP A 270 1.04 -22.66 -43.22
CA ASP A 270 0.64 -22.92 -44.60
C ASP A 270 1.88 -23.46 -45.35
N GLY A 271 1.88 -24.76 -45.64
CA GLY A 271 2.75 -25.33 -46.66
C GLY A 271 3.23 -26.75 -46.43
N GLY A 272 2.48 -27.72 -46.97
CA GLY A 272 3.10 -28.83 -47.71
C GLY A 272 2.69 -30.24 -47.32
N GLY A 273 1.90 -30.89 -48.18
CA GLY A 273 1.67 -32.32 -48.15
C GLY A 273 0.96 -32.79 -49.41
N GLY A 274 1.71 -32.92 -50.51
CA GLY A 274 1.28 -33.65 -51.69
C GLY A 274 1.30 -35.16 -51.45
N GLY A 275 0.37 -35.85 -52.10
CA GLY A 275 0.18 -37.31 -52.09
C GLY A 275 -1.21 -37.65 -52.59
#